data_AF-A0A3D0LZ21-F1
#
_entry.id   AF-A0A3D0LZ21-F1
#
_cell.length_a   1.000
_cell.length_b   1.000
_cell.length_c   1.000
_cell.angle_alpha   90.00
_cell.angle_beta   90.00
_cell.angle_gamma   90.00
#
_symmetry.space_group_name_H-M   'P 1'
#
loop_
_entity.id
_entity.type
_entity.pdbx_description
1 polymer ?
#
loop_
_entity_poly.entity_id
_entity_poly.type
_entity_poly.pdbx_seq_one_letter_code
_entity_poly.pdbx_strand_id
1 'polypeptide(L)'
;MHRFKSKETLEQQKEYLQQKYPVGTRIELIQLCNDERDMPTGLRGTVVGMDDQPALLMHWDNGRTLSIFPDEDSFRKLNLEELAQEQEEQQQEKGGINFA
;
A
#
# COMPACT_ATOMS: atom_id res chain seq x y z
N MET A 1 -16.41 -5.92 -24.35
CA MET A 1 -15.51 -7.07 -24.58
C MET A 1 -14.36 -6.95 -23.59
N HIS A 2 -14.35 -7.75 -22.52
CA HIS A 2 -13.19 -7.84 -21.63
C HIS A 2 -12.12 -8.66 -22.36
N ARG A 3 -11.06 -7.99 -22.86
CA ARG A 3 -9.91 -8.67 -23.45
C ARG A 3 -9.28 -9.51 -22.34
N PHE A 4 -9.42 -10.83 -22.41
CA PHE A 4 -8.62 -11.73 -21.60
C PHE A 4 -7.15 -11.45 -21.90
N LYS A 5 -6.41 -10.89 -20.93
CA LYS A 5 -4.95 -10.79 -21.02
C LYS A 5 -4.40 -12.23 -21.01
N SER A 6 -3.38 -12.51 -21.81
CA SER A 6 -2.73 -13.84 -21.77
C SER A 6 -2.05 -14.04 -20.42
N LYS A 7 -1.89 -15.30 -20.00
CA LYS A 7 -1.20 -15.65 -18.73
C LYS A 7 0.20 -15.04 -18.65
N GLU A 8 0.93 -15.02 -19.77
CA GLU A 8 2.27 -14.43 -19.85
C GLU A 8 2.28 -12.92 -19.56
N THR A 9 1.30 -12.18 -20.10
CA THR A 9 1.18 -10.73 -19.83
C THR A 9 0.82 -10.45 -18.37
N LEU A 10 0.07 -11.35 -17.73
CA LEU A 10 -0.29 -11.22 -16.31
C LEU A 10 0.93 -11.38 -15.40
N GLU A 11 1.75 -12.42 -15.63
CA GLU A 11 2.94 -12.67 -14.82
C GLU A 11 3.98 -11.55 -15.00
N GLN A 12 4.19 -11.06 -16.23
CA GLN A 12 5.05 -9.89 -16.47
C GLN A 12 4.55 -8.64 -15.74
N GLN A 13 3.22 -8.41 -15.71
CA GLN A 13 2.64 -7.28 -15.00
C GLN A 13 2.85 -7.42 -13.49
N LYS A 14 2.70 -8.62 -12.92
CA LYS A 14 2.98 -8.89 -11.50
C LYS A 14 4.44 -8.66 -11.16
N GLU A 15 5.37 -9.24 -11.93
CA GLU A 15 6.80 -9.07 -11.71
C GLU A 15 7.20 -7.59 -11.74
N TYR A 16 6.71 -6.84 -12.72
CA TYR A 16 6.92 -5.40 -12.81
C TYR A 16 6.39 -4.67 -11.57
N LEU A 17 5.18 -4.99 -11.12
CA LEU A 17 4.58 -4.39 -9.95
C LEU A 17 5.30 -4.78 -8.65
N GLN A 18 5.82 -6.01 -8.54
CA GLN A 18 6.60 -6.45 -7.38
C GLN A 18 7.94 -5.73 -7.30
N GLN A 19 8.59 -5.49 -8.44
CA GLN A 19 9.81 -4.67 -8.50
C GLN A 19 9.52 -3.21 -8.16
N LYS A 20 8.39 -2.68 -8.63
CA LYS A 20 8.00 -1.29 -8.39
C LYS A 20 7.51 -1.08 -6.95
N TYR A 21 6.81 -2.04 -6.36
CA TYR A 21 6.20 -1.98 -5.05
C TYR A 21 6.52 -3.25 -4.25
N PRO A 22 7.79 -3.42 -3.82
CA PRO A 22 8.16 -4.56 -3.00
C PRO A 22 7.44 -4.54 -1.65
N VAL A 23 7.38 -5.70 -1.00
CA VAL A 23 6.86 -5.83 0.38
C VAL A 23 7.59 -4.84 1.31
N GLY A 24 6.83 -4.14 2.15
CA GLY A 24 7.33 -3.06 2.99
C GLY A 24 7.26 -1.68 2.35
N THR A 25 6.88 -1.56 1.07
CA THR A 25 6.66 -0.26 0.45
C THR A 25 5.53 0.48 1.16
N ARG A 26 5.82 1.70 1.60
CA ARG A 26 4.86 2.59 2.24
C ARG A 26 4.15 3.45 1.20
N ILE A 27 2.83 3.49 1.29
CA ILE A 27 1.96 4.11 0.29
C ILE A 27 0.96 5.02 1.00
N GLU A 28 0.65 6.14 0.38
CA GLU A 28 -0.47 7.02 0.74
C GLU A 28 -1.58 6.90 -0.30
N LEU A 29 -2.79 6.65 0.18
CA LEU A 29 -3.99 6.58 -0.64
C LEU A 29 -4.42 7.98 -1.06
N ILE A 30 -4.61 8.19 -2.37
CA ILE A 30 -5.16 9.44 -2.90
C ILE A 30 -6.66 9.27 -3.11
N GLN A 31 -7.06 8.22 -3.83
CA GLN A 31 -8.45 7.94 -4.14
C GLN A 31 -8.61 6.47 -4.54
N LEU A 32 -9.70 5.84 -4.12
CA LEU A 32 -10.10 4.51 -4.61
C LEU A 32 -11.02 4.63 -5.83
N CYS A 33 -11.08 3.56 -6.63
CA CYS A 33 -12.06 3.47 -7.71
C CYS A 33 -13.51 3.32 -7.19
N ASN A 34 -13.67 2.85 -5.95
CA ASN A 34 -14.93 2.69 -5.23
C ASN A 34 -15.01 3.59 -3.98
N ASP A 35 -16.23 4.00 -3.61
CA ASP A 35 -16.48 4.76 -2.39
C ASP A 35 -16.43 3.86 -1.15
N GLU A 36 -15.27 3.78 -0.51
CA GLU A 36 -15.07 3.08 0.76
C GLU A 36 -15.02 4.06 1.94
N ARG A 37 -16.05 4.03 2.79
CA ARG A 37 -16.20 4.98 3.91
C ARG A 37 -15.04 4.98 4.88
N ASP A 38 -14.39 3.84 5.05
CA ASP A 38 -13.29 3.66 6.00
C ASP A 38 -11.91 3.96 5.40
N MET A 39 -11.86 4.40 4.13
CA MET A 39 -10.62 4.61 3.38
C MET A 39 -10.48 6.08 2.94
N PRO A 40 -10.20 7.00 3.88
CA PRO A 40 -10.06 8.42 3.54
C PRO A 40 -8.79 8.69 2.71
N THR A 41 -8.84 9.74 1.89
CA THR A 41 -7.65 10.30 1.24
C THR A 41 -6.59 10.67 2.28
N GLY A 42 -5.33 10.36 1.99
CA GLY A 42 -4.20 10.53 2.90
C GLY A 42 -3.98 9.34 3.83
N LEU A 43 -4.85 8.32 3.81
CA LEU A 43 -4.63 7.11 4.59
C LEU A 43 -3.35 6.42 4.12
N ARG A 44 -2.48 6.07 5.06
CA ARG A 44 -1.23 5.38 4.77
C ARG A 44 -1.32 3.89 5.06
N GLY A 45 -0.56 3.13 4.30
CA GLY A 45 -0.54 1.68 4.36
C GLY A 45 0.77 1.12 3.82
N THR A 46 0.98 -0.15 4.10
CA THR A 46 2.19 -0.88 3.77
C THR A 46 1.85 -2.05 2.87
N VAL A 47 2.60 -2.22 1.78
CA VAL A 47 2.48 -3.39 0.90
C VAL A 47 2.92 -4.63 1.67
N VAL A 48 2.04 -5.62 1.78
CA VAL A 48 2.35 -6.92 2.41
C VAL A 48 2.51 -8.05 1.39
N GLY A 49 2.10 -7.83 0.13
CA GLY A 49 2.26 -8.82 -0.93
C GLY A 49 1.52 -8.44 -2.21
N MET A 50 1.31 -9.45 -3.05
CA MET A 50 0.55 -9.34 -4.29
C MET A 50 -0.27 -10.61 -4.46
N ASP A 51 -1.49 -10.48 -4.97
CA ASP A 51 -2.40 -11.62 -5.19
C ASP A 51 -2.19 -12.29 -6.56
N ASP A 52 -3.04 -13.25 -6.91
CA ASP A 52 -3.11 -13.90 -8.22
C ASP A 52 -3.57 -12.95 -9.36
N GLN A 53 -4.13 -11.81 -9.00
CA GLN A 53 -4.41 -10.65 -9.84
C GLN A 53 -3.33 -9.56 -9.61
N PRO A 54 -3.16 -8.58 -10.53
CA PRO A 54 -2.18 -7.52 -10.38
C PRO A 54 -2.66 -6.46 -9.36
N ALA A 55 -3.02 -6.92 -8.16
CA ALA A 55 -3.49 -6.14 -7.03
C ALA A 55 -2.43 -6.18 -5.92
N LEU A 56 -2.13 -5.02 -5.36
CA LEU A 56 -1.23 -4.90 -4.21
C LEU A 56 -2.02 -5.25 -2.95
N LEU A 57 -1.56 -6.28 -2.22
CA LEU A 57 -2.08 -6.59 -0.90
C LEU A 57 -1.52 -5.56 0.07
N MET A 58 -2.42 -4.86 0.77
CA MET A 58 -2.06 -3.77 1.67
C MET A 58 -2.45 -4.09 3.10
N HIS A 59 -1.67 -3.57 4.03
CA HIS A 59 -2.06 -3.37 5.42
C HIS A 59 -2.11 -1.88 5.71
N TRP A 60 -3.30 -1.35 5.94
CA TRP A 60 -3.54 0.07 6.19
C TRP A 60 -3.49 0.38 7.68
N ASP A 61 -3.10 1.62 8.04
CA ASP A 61 -2.91 2.00 9.45
C ASP A 61 -4.20 2.02 10.25
N ASN A 62 -5.34 2.17 9.59
CA ASN A 62 -6.67 2.04 10.19
C ASN A 62 -7.06 0.57 10.46
N GLY A 63 -6.14 -0.38 10.27
CA GLY A 63 -6.33 -1.82 10.47
C GLY A 63 -7.02 -2.53 9.29
N ARG A 64 -7.28 -1.85 8.17
CA ARG A 64 -7.87 -2.47 6.98
C ARG A 64 -6.83 -3.25 6.18
N THR A 65 -7.29 -4.25 5.43
CA THR A 65 -6.45 -5.08 4.56
C THR A 65 -6.93 -5.05 3.10
N LEU A 66 -7.54 -3.93 2.69
CA LEU A 66 -8.10 -3.77 1.35
C LEU A 66 -6.97 -3.71 0.31
N SER A 67 -7.02 -4.59 -0.67
CA SER A 67 -6.11 -4.58 -1.81
C SER A 67 -6.41 -3.43 -2.77
N ILE A 68 -5.39 -2.91 -3.43
CA ILE A 68 -5.53 -1.83 -4.43
C ILE A 68 -5.00 -2.26 -5.78
N PHE A 69 -5.64 -1.77 -6.84
CA PHE A 69 -5.27 -2.01 -8.23
C PHE A 69 -4.51 -0.80 -8.76
N PRO A 70 -3.22 -0.93 -9.12
CA PRO A 70 -2.43 0.17 -9.72
C PRO A 70 -3.01 0.76 -11.00
N ASP A 71 -3.93 0.01 -11.63
CA ASP A 71 -4.59 0.36 -12.89
C ASP A 71 -5.88 1.17 -12.66
N GLU A 72 -6.48 1.11 -11.47
CA GLU A 72 -7.79 1.70 -11.15
C GLU A 72 -7.74 2.70 -9.98
N ASP A 73 -6.93 2.41 -8.97
CA ASP A 73 -6.79 3.24 -7.77
C ASP A 73 -5.67 4.28 -7.90
N SER A 74 -5.83 5.41 -7.23
CA SER A 74 -4.85 6.49 -7.17
C SER A 74 -4.12 6.49 -5.84
N PHE A 75 -2.79 6.38 -5.89
CA PHE A 75 -1.93 6.37 -4.71
C PHE A 75 -0.50 6.79 -5.06
N ARG A 76 0.29 7.09 -4.03
CA ARG A 76 1.71 7.44 -4.18
C ARG A 76 2.56 6.73 -3.15
N LYS A 77 3.84 6.51 -3.46
CA LYS A 77 4.81 6.09 -2.46
C LYS A 77 5.14 7.26 -1.54
N LEU A 78 5.42 6.96 -0.27
CA LEU A 78 6.04 7.93 0.61
C LEU A 78 7.50 8.15 0.19
N ASN A 79 7.99 9.37 0.39
CA ASN A 79 9.39 9.69 0.20
C ASN A 79 10.22 9.30 1.45
N LEU A 80 11.55 9.40 1.34
CA LEU A 80 12.46 9.02 2.42
C LEU A 80 12.29 9.89 3.68
N GLU A 81 11.94 11.16 3.52
CA GLU A 81 11.74 12.09 4.64
C GLU A 81 10.48 11.73 5.43
N GLU A 82 9.37 11.48 4.74
CA GLU A 82 8.10 11.03 5.33
C GLU A 82 8.27 9.69 6.07
N LEU A 83 9.04 8.76 5.49
CA LEU A 83 9.36 7.47 6.12
C LEU A 83 10.20 7.64 7.39
N ALA A 84 11.20 8.51 7.36
CA ALA A 84 12.06 8.77 8.51
C ALA A 84 11.27 9.40 9.66
N GLN A 85 10.40 10.36 9.36
CA GLN A 85 9.50 10.99 10.33
C GLN A 85 8.58 9.96 11.01
N GLU A 86 7.92 9.08 10.23
CA GLU A 86 7.09 8.02 10.80
C GLU A 86 7.87 7.08 11.72
N GLN A 87 9.11 6.73 11.36
CA GLN A 87 9.95 5.86 12.17
C GLN A 87 10.41 6.53 13.47
N GLU A 88 10.71 7.82 13.43
CA GLU A 88 11.08 8.60 14.63
C GLU A 88 9.92 8.74 15.60
N GLU A 89 8.72 9.04 15.10
CA GLU A 89 7.49 9.15 15.90
C GLU A 89 7.17 7.83 16.61
N GLN A 90 7.22 6.70 15.89
CA GLN A 90 6.97 5.37 16.46
C GLN A 90 8.01 4.94 17.52
N GLN A 91 9.25 5.43 17.42
CA GLN A 91 10.29 5.17 18.40
C GLN A 91 10.10 6.00 19.68
N GLN A 92 9.62 7.24 19.55
CA GLN A 92 9.33 8.11 20.69
C GLN A 92 8.13 7.62 21.51
N GLU A 93 7.06 7.15 20.86
CA GLU A 93 5.89 6.61 21.56
C GLU A 93 6.21 5.35 22.38
N LYS A 94 7.12 4.49 21.90
CA LYS A 94 7.55 3.27 22.62
C LYS A 94 8.58 3.54 23.73
N GLY A 95 9.18 4.73 23.77
CA GLY A 95 10.12 5.17 24.81
C GLY A 95 9.45 5.78 26.05
N GLY A 96 8.13 5.97 26.03
CA GLY A 96 7.37 6.72 27.03
C GLY A 96 6.88 5.94 28.26
N ILE A 97 7.49 4.80 28.62
CA ILE A 97 7.19 4.10 29.87
C ILE A 97 8.43 4.07 30.76
N ASN A 98 8.74 5.20 31.39
CA ASN A 98 9.61 5.22 32.57
C ASN A 98 8.76 5.41 33.82
N PHE A 99 8.73 4.34 34.60
CA PHE A 99 8.30 4.12 35.98
C PHE A 99 8.00 5.35 36.85
N ALA A 100 6.85 5.29 37.52
CA ALA A 100 6.67 5.71 38.90
C ALA A 100 6.01 4.58 39.69
#